data_AF-A0A151BJ72-F1
#
_entry.id   AF-A0A151BJ72-F1
#
_cell.length_a   1.000
_cell.length_b   1.000
_cell.length_c   1.000
_cell.angle_alpha   90.00
_cell.angle_beta   90.00
_cell.angle_gamma   90.00
#
_symmetry.space_group_name_H-M   'P 1'
#
loop_
_entity.id
_entity.type
_entity.pdbx_description
1 polymer ?
#
loop_
_entity_poly.entity_id
_entity_poly.type
_entity_poly.pdbx_seq_one_letter_code
_entity_poly.pdbx_strand_id
1 'polypeptide(L)'
;MKRILWCITGAGGHLRSVFQALKNFRGYRPSTFELGIALSGAGEEVARIYGVLDELATISSGGRYGGVYKGSTLSGVTEDGVPLGGRVSLRRYDVVVVAPATSNTVAKIVHGVSDTLPTIAVSQALKSGIPVIILPADHAEKVDTTMPCYIDKSVCTYCLRCVEACPYAAIYVSSSPKDVRIDYNRCRGCEECVAVCPPEAIRCWEKAVVTPSIIDLENVEKLRTIQGIHVVTSSDELIERLKSLLNL
;
A
#
# COMPACT_ATOMS: atom_id res chain seq x y z
N MET A 1 -12.04 3.08 22.47
CA MET A 1 -11.81 2.52 21.12
C MET A 1 -10.79 3.41 20.43
N LYS A 2 -9.64 2.85 20.05
CA LYS A 2 -8.57 3.56 19.35
C LYS A 2 -8.80 3.49 17.85
N ARG A 3 -8.54 4.56 17.11
CA ARG A 3 -8.87 4.68 15.69
C ARG A 3 -7.61 4.96 14.88
N ILE A 4 -7.35 4.12 13.89
CA ILE A 4 -6.18 4.19 13.03
C ILE A 4 -6.67 4.45 11.61
N LEU A 5 -6.06 5.42 10.94
CA LEU A 5 -6.22 5.60 9.49
C LEU A 5 -4.96 5.12 8.78
N TRP A 6 -5.06 4.01 8.06
CA TRP A 6 -3.98 3.48 7.25
C TRP A 6 -4.11 3.90 5.79
N CYS A 7 -3.14 4.66 5.31
CA CYS A 7 -3.06 5.16 3.95
C CYS A 7 -2.11 4.30 3.10
N ILE A 8 -2.60 3.84 1.94
CA ILE A 8 -1.85 3.04 0.97
C ILE A 8 -1.52 3.90 -0.26
N THR A 9 -0.25 3.90 -0.64
CA THR A 9 0.27 4.58 -1.83
C THR A 9 0.66 3.57 -2.90
N GLY A 10 1.09 4.03 -4.08
CA GLY A 10 1.53 3.17 -5.19
C GLY A 10 2.86 2.43 -4.99
N ALA A 11 3.21 2.08 -3.75
CA ALA A 11 4.42 1.33 -3.43
C ALA A 11 4.04 -0.13 -3.11
N GLY A 12 4.70 -1.08 -3.77
CA GLY A 12 4.39 -2.50 -3.63
C GLY A 12 5.29 -3.25 -2.64
N GLY A 13 6.56 -2.83 -2.51
CA GLY A 13 7.62 -3.65 -1.90
C GLY A 13 7.32 -4.17 -0.49
N HIS A 14 6.70 -3.35 0.36
CA HIS A 14 6.30 -3.72 1.72
C HIS A 14 4.80 -3.99 1.88
N LEU A 15 3.98 -3.84 0.83
CA LEU A 15 2.53 -3.79 0.97
C LEU A 15 1.96 -5.07 1.60
N ARG A 16 2.38 -6.25 1.12
CA ARG A 16 1.94 -7.54 1.69
C ARG A 16 2.38 -7.70 3.15
N SER A 17 3.61 -7.29 3.49
CA SER A 17 4.11 -7.38 4.87
C SER A 17 3.36 -6.45 5.83
N VAL A 18 3.07 -5.21 5.42
CA VAL A 18 2.29 -4.25 6.21
C VAL A 18 0.86 -4.73 6.39
N PHE A 19 0.24 -5.25 5.32
CA PHE A 19 -1.10 -5.83 5.39
C PHE A 19 -1.16 -6.96 6.43
N GLN A 20 -0.25 -7.92 6.38
CA GLN A 20 -0.21 -9.03 7.35
C GLN A 20 0.06 -8.54 8.78
N ALA A 21 0.98 -7.59 8.95
CA ALA A 21 1.27 -7.00 10.26
C ALA A 21 0.04 -6.33 10.88
N LEU A 22 -0.70 -5.51 10.11
CA LEU A 22 -1.92 -4.86 10.57
C LEU A 22 -3.08 -5.85 10.79
N LYS A 23 -3.21 -6.87 9.94
CA LYS A 23 -4.17 -7.97 10.12
C LYS A 23 -3.94 -8.69 11.45
N ASN A 24 -2.70 -9.05 11.74
CA ASN A 24 -2.31 -9.70 12.99
C ASN A 24 -2.51 -8.78 14.20
N PHE A 25 -2.09 -7.53 14.09
CA PHE A 25 -2.25 -6.53 15.15
C PHE A 25 -3.72 -6.31 15.52
N ARG A 26 -4.62 -6.23 14.53
CA ARG A 26 -6.06 -6.15 14.77
C ARG A 26 -6.62 -7.44 15.37
N GLY A 27 -6.18 -8.60 14.86
CA GLY A 27 -6.62 -9.92 15.31
C GLY A 27 -6.39 -10.17 16.79
N TYR A 28 -5.33 -9.60 17.37
CA TYR A 28 -5.03 -9.73 18.80
C TYR A 28 -6.06 -9.02 19.71
N ARG A 29 -6.65 -7.90 19.27
CA ARG A 29 -7.69 -7.16 20.03
C ARG A 29 -8.75 -6.51 19.12
N PRO A 30 -9.67 -7.30 18.52
CA PRO A 30 -10.60 -6.81 17.49
C PRO A 30 -11.54 -5.71 17.95
N SER A 31 -11.95 -5.72 19.22
CA SER A 31 -12.88 -4.73 19.81
C SER A 31 -12.20 -3.44 20.26
N THR A 32 -10.86 -3.38 20.22
CA THR A 32 -10.10 -2.23 20.73
C THR A 32 -9.82 -1.20 19.64
N PHE A 33 -9.76 -1.63 18.37
CA PHE A 33 -9.34 -0.80 17.24
C PHE A 33 -10.43 -0.63 16.19
N GLU A 34 -10.58 0.59 15.70
CA GLU A 34 -11.26 0.90 14.45
C GLU A 34 -10.19 1.19 13.39
N LEU A 35 -10.18 0.45 12.28
CA LEU A 35 -9.18 0.62 11.21
C LEU A 35 -9.88 1.14 9.95
N GLY A 36 -9.65 2.42 9.64
CA GLY A 36 -9.96 3.00 8.34
C GLY A 36 -8.78 2.83 7.39
N ILE A 37 -9.05 2.60 6.11
CA ILE A 37 -8.03 2.39 5.08
C ILE A 37 -8.30 3.39 3.96
N ALA A 38 -7.31 4.18 3.54
CA ALA A 38 -7.46 5.14 2.46
C ALA A 38 -6.42 4.92 1.37
N LEU A 39 -6.86 4.85 0.11
CA LEU A 39 -5.97 4.57 -1.02
C LEU A 39 -5.81 5.80 -1.89
N SER A 40 -4.57 6.08 -2.31
CA SER A 40 -4.36 6.89 -3.52
C SER A 40 -4.80 6.09 -4.76
N GLY A 41 -5.04 6.75 -5.89
CA GLY A 41 -5.35 6.04 -7.15
C GLY A 41 -4.30 4.98 -7.52
N ALA A 42 -3.01 5.35 -7.49
CA ALA A 42 -1.92 4.39 -7.68
C ALA A 42 -1.87 3.31 -6.58
N GLY A 43 -2.28 3.64 -5.35
CA GLY A 43 -2.35 2.67 -4.25
C GLY A 43 -3.43 1.62 -4.47
N GLU A 44 -4.57 1.98 -5.06
CA GLU A 44 -5.62 1.03 -5.43
C GLU A 44 -5.14 0.06 -6.52
N GLU A 45 -4.49 0.56 -7.57
CA GLU A 45 -3.91 -0.25 -8.63
C GLU A 45 -2.83 -1.22 -8.09
N VAL A 46 -1.91 -0.71 -7.27
CA VAL A 46 -0.84 -1.53 -6.69
C VAL A 46 -1.39 -2.54 -5.69
N ALA A 47 -2.33 -2.15 -4.82
CA ALA A 47 -2.97 -3.11 -3.91
C ALA A 47 -3.67 -4.24 -4.67
N ARG A 48 -4.23 -3.97 -5.84
CA ARG A 48 -4.82 -4.99 -6.70
C ARG A 48 -3.77 -5.93 -7.27
N ILE A 49 -2.70 -5.39 -7.85
CA ILE A 49 -1.60 -6.17 -8.43
C ILE A 49 -0.95 -7.08 -7.37
N TYR A 50 -0.85 -6.61 -6.13
CA TYR A 50 -0.23 -7.34 -5.02
C TYR A 50 -1.19 -8.26 -4.26
N GLY A 51 -2.43 -8.42 -4.75
CA GLY A 51 -3.44 -9.32 -4.18
C GLY A 51 -3.94 -8.93 -2.80
N VAL A 52 -3.82 -7.65 -2.44
CA VAL A 52 -4.23 -7.13 -1.12
C VAL A 52 -5.59 -6.42 -1.20
N LEU A 53 -5.93 -5.81 -2.35
CA LEU A 53 -7.11 -4.94 -2.48
C LEU A 53 -8.41 -5.62 -2.05
N ASP A 54 -8.66 -6.83 -2.54
CA ASP A 54 -9.92 -7.55 -2.28
C ASP A 54 -10.01 -8.04 -0.82
N GLU A 55 -8.87 -8.16 -0.13
CA GLU A 55 -8.81 -8.52 1.30
C GLU A 55 -8.94 -7.32 2.24
N LEU A 56 -8.78 -6.06 1.78
CA LEU A 56 -8.79 -4.88 2.64
C LEU A 56 -10.08 -4.74 3.47
N ALA A 57 -11.22 -5.10 2.89
CA ALA A 57 -12.51 -5.06 3.58
C ALA A 57 -12.60 -6.06 4.75
N THR A 58 -11.80 -7.12 4.74
CA THR A 58 -11.78 -8.11 5.84
C THR A 58 -11.10 -7.55 7.09
N ILE A 59 -10.18 -6.60 6.91
CA ILE A 59 -9.39 -5.96 7.97
C ILE A 59 -9.85 -4.54 8.30
N SER A 60 -10.69 -3.92 7.48
CA SER A 60 -11.43 -2.73 7.90
C SER A 60 -12.48 -3.13 8.94
N SER A 61 -12.70 -2.30 9.96
CA SER A 61 -13.55 -2.68 11.11
C SER A 61 -15.06 -2.50 10.86
N GLY A 62 -15.47 -2.02 9.67
CA GLY A 62 -16.87 -1.84 9.26
C GLY A 62 -17.64 -0.75 10.02
N GLY A 63 -17.02 -0.11 11.02
CA GLY A 63 -17.59 0.99 11.79
C GLY A 63 -17.64 2.32 11.01
N ARG A 64 -18.13 3.38 11.66
CA ARG A 64 -18.28 4.72 11.06
C ARG A 64 -16.95 5.25 10.48
N TYR A 65 -15.82 4.93 11.09
CA TYR A 65 -14.46 5.34 10.71
C TYR A 65 -13.61 4.15 10.24
N GLY A 66 -14.21 2.96 10.12
CA GLY A 66 -13.54 1.71 9.78
C GLY A 66 -13.77 1.24 8.35
N GLY A 67 -13.78 2.15 7.38
CA GLY A 67 -14.08 1.85 5.97
C GLY A 67 -12.84 1.73 5.08
N VAL A 68 -13.04 1.32 3.83
CA VAL A 68 -12.04 1.40 2.76
C VAL A 68 -12.42 2.58 1.87
N TYR A 69 -11.57 3.60 1.82
CA TYR A 69 -11.81 4.88 1.18
C TYR A 69 -10.99 4.98 -0.10
N LYS A 70 -11.68 5.07 -1.24
CA LYS A 70 -11.11 5.08 -2.58
C LYS A 70 -11.75 6.20 -3.40
N GLY A 71 -11.08 6.59 -4.47
CA GLY A 71 -11.45 7.74 -5.28
C GLY A 71 -11.47 9.05 -4.48
N SER A 72 -11.18 10.19 -5.11
CA SER A 72 -11.44 11.46 -4.45
C SER A 72 -11.73 12.57 -5.43
N THR A 73 -12.67 13.43 -5.07
CA THR A 73 -12.79 14.75 -5.67
C THR A 73 -11.53 15.57 -5.38
N LEU A 74 -11.35 16.69 -6.10
CA LEU A 74 -10.27 17.64 -5.84
C LEU A 74 -10.29 18.22 -4.41
N SER A 75 -11.45 18.19 -3.74
CA SER A 75 -11.62 18.62 -2.34
C SER A 75 -11.36 17.52 -1.31
N GLY A 76 -10.98 16.31 -1.73
CA GLY A 76 -10.69 15.19 -0.82
C GLY A 76 -11.92 14.48 -0.26
N VAL A 77 -13.06 14.59 -0.94
CA VAL A 77 -14.27 13.80 -0.64
C VAL A 77 -14.15 12.48 -1.40
N THR A 78 -14.30 11.35 -0.70
CA THR A 78 -14.16 10.01 -1.29
C THR A 78 -15.30 9.68 -2.24
N GLU A 79 -15.18 8.57 -2.99
CA GLU A 79 -16.27 8.10 -3.86
C GLU A 79 -17.61 7.90 -3.10
N ASP A 80 -17.54 7.43 -1.86
CA ASP A 80 -18.69 7.27 -0.97
C ASP A 80 -19.18 8.57 -0.27
N GLY A 81 -18.70 9.74 -0.71
CA GLY A 81 -19.10 11.02 -0.13
C GLY A 81 -18.48 11.33 1.24
N VAL A 82 -17.41 10.62 1.63
CA VAL A 82 -16.76 10.83 2.93
C VAL A 82 -15.73 11.96 2.85
N PRO A 83 -15.85 13.05 3.64
CA PRO A 83 -14.81 14.07 3.72
C PRO A 83 -13.66 13.60 4.62
N LEU A 84 -12.74 12.80 4.07
CA LEU A 84 -11.67 12.16 4.85
C LEU A 84 -10.80 13.19 5.58
N GLY A 85 -10.41 14.27 4.89
CA GLY A 85 -9.63 15.36 5.49
C GLY A 85 -10.34 16.00 6.68
N GLY A 86 -11.66 16.20 6.59
CA GLY A 86 -12.47 16.72 7.69
C GLY A 86 -12.57 15.76 8.88
N ARG A 87 -12.63 14.45 8.63
CA ARG A 87 -12.58 13.44 9.71
C ARG A 87 -11.25 13.48 10.44
N VAL A 88 -10.15 13.61 9.72
CA VAL A 88 -8.82 13.71 10.32
C VAL A 88 -8.71 15.02 11.12
N SER A 89 -9.05 16.18 10.55
CA SER A 89 -8.93 17.46 11.26
C SER A 89 -9.80 17.56 12.52
N LEU A 90 -10.96 16.89 12.54
CA LEU A 90 -11.84 16.76 13.71
C LEU A 90 -11.39 15.67 14.70
N ARG A 91 -10.14 15.17 14.59
CA ARG A 91 -9.55 14.15 15.47
C ARG A 91 -10.42 12.89 15.60
N ARG A 92 -10.99 12.44 14.48
CA ARG A 92 -11.72 11.16 14.42
C ARG A 92 -10.78 9.96 14.26
N TYR A 93 -9.49 10.19 14.04
CA TYR A 93 -8.45 9.17 14.10
C TYR A 93 -7.42 9.58 15.15
N ASP A 94 -6.87 8.61 15.88
CA ASP A 94 -5.84 8.82 16.90
C ASP A 94 -4.42 8.79 16.30
N VAL A 95 -4.23 8.04 15.21
CA VAL A 95 -2.95 7.93 14.48
C VAL A 95 -3.25 7.81 12.98
N VAL A 96 -2.44 8.49 12.14
CA VAL A 96 -2.41 8.27 10.68
C VAL A 96 -1.16 7.49 10.33
N VAL A 97 -1.28 6.47 9.49
CA VAL A 97 -0.18 5.65 9.00
C VAL A 97 -0.12 5.77 7.49
N VAL A 98 1.03 6.06 6.89
CA VAL A 98 1.24 5.97 5.44
C VAL A 98 2.25 4.86 5.18
N ALA A 99 1.78 3.69 4.76
CA ALA A 99 2.64 2.52 4.65
C ALA A 99 2.15 1.54 3.59
N PRO A 100 2.98 1.17 2.61
CA PRO A 100 4.19 1.87 2.20
C PRO A 100 3.88 3.24 1.59
N ALA A 101 4.84 4.17 1.68
CA ALA A 101 4.81 5.49 1.07
C ALA A 101 5.78 5.55 -0.13
N THR A 102 5.26 5.82 -1.33
CA THR A 102 6.10 6.07 -2.52
C THR A 102 6.97 7.31 -2.34
N SER A 103 8.09 7.37 -3.04
CA SER A 103 8.93 8.58 -3.07
C SER A 103 8.20 9.80 -3.59
N ASN A 104 7.26 9.64 -4.53
CA ASN A 104 6.33 10.70 -4.93
C ASN A 104 5.46 11.20 -3.76
N THR A 105 4.88 10.29 -2.96
CA THR A 105 4.11 10.68 -1.77
C THR A 105 4.99 11.35 -0.71
N VAL A 106 6.20 10.83 -0.47
CA VAL A 106 7.16 11.43 0.48
C VAL A 106 7.54 12.84 0.04
N ALA A 107 7.91 13.03 -1.24
CA ALA A 107 8.21 14.35 -1.80
C ALA A 107 7.03 15.31 -1.65
N LYS A 108 5.80 14.87 -1.96
CA LYS A 108 4.59 15.69 -1.76
C LYS A 108 4.42 16.13 -0.32
N ILE A 109 4.62 15.23 0.66
CA ILE A 109 4.52 15.57 2.09
C ILE A 109 5.59 16.58 2.48
N VAL A 110 6.85 16.35 2.09
CA VAL A 110 7.99 17.24 2.38
C VAL A 110 7.76 18.65 1.83
N HIS A 111 7.15 18.74 0.65
CA HIS A 111 6.85 20.01 -0.02
C HIS A 111 5.45 20.57 0.28
N GLY A 112 4.69 19.96 1.20
CA GLY A 112 3.37 20.44 1.62
C GLY A 112 2.26 20.28 0.58
N VAL A 113 2.45 19.45 -0.44
CA VAL A 113 1.44 19.13 -1.47
C VAL A 113 0.45 18.10 -0.95
N SER A 114 -0.83 18.48 -0.90
CA SER A 114 -1.92 17.64 -0.36
C SER A 114 -3.07 17.44 -1.36
N ASP A 115 -2.82 16.68 -2.42
CA ASP A 115 -3.70 16.46 -3.58
C ASP A 115 -4.17 15.00 -3.74
N THR A 116 -3.84 14.12 -2.80
CA THR A 116 -4.28 12.71 -2.78
C THR A 116 -4.81 12.35 -1.39
N LEU A 117 -5.64 11.31 -1.26
CA LEU A 117 -6.15 10.90 0.07
C LEU A 117 -5.04 10.72 1.12
N PRO A 118 -3.91 10.03 0.84
CA PRO A 118 -2.79 9.96 1.80
C PRO A 118 -2.19 11.33 2.16
N THR A 119 -1.90 12.19 1.18
CA THR A 119 -1.26 13.48 1.45
C THR A 119 -2.21 14.49 2.12
N ILE A 120 -3.51 14.42 1.83
CA ILE A 120 -4.57 15.15 2.54
C ILE A 120 -4.64 14.67 3.99
N ALA A 121 -4.66 13.36 4.24
CA ALA A 121 -4.70 12.81 5.59
C ALA A 121 -3.50 13.27 6.42
N VAL A 122 -2.28 13.22 5.86
CA VAL A 122 -1.07 13.69 6.55
C VAL A 122 -1.15 15.20 6.82
N SER A 123 -1.50 16.02 5.83
CA SER A 123 -1.61 17.48 6.00
C SER A 123 -2.59 17.86 7.12
N GLN A 124 -3.75 17.18 7.19
CA GLN A 124 -4.75 17.44 8.23
C GLN A 124 -4.34 16.88 9.59
N ALA A 125 -3.63 15.75 9.63
CA ALA A 125 -3.09 15.19 10.86
C ALA A 125 -2.09 16.14 11.52
N LEU A 126 -1.14 16.66 10.74
CA LEU A 126 -0.14 17.63 11.24
C LEU A 126 -0.80 18.91 11.75
N LYS A 127 -1.78 19.46 11.02
CA LYS A 127 -2.54 20.66 11.45
C LYS A 127 -3.33 20.45 12.75
N SER A 128 -3.75 19.21 13.02
CA SER A 128 -4.56 18.87 14.19
C SER A 128 -3.75 18.20 15.31
N GLY A 129 -2.43 18.06 15.16
CA GLY A 129 -1.55 17.44 16.15
C GLY A 129 -1.74 15.93 16.30
N ILE A 130 -2.29 15.25 15.29
CA ILE A 130 -2.39 13.79 15.25
C ILE A 130 -1.03 13.23 14.80
N PRO A 131 -0.44 12.27 15.54
CA PRO A 131 0.83 11.67 15.13
C PRO A 131 0.68 10.89 13.83
N VAL A 132 1.70 10.98 12.98
CA VAL A 132 1.76 10.32 11.68
C VAL A 132 2.93 9.33 11.67
N ILE A 133 2.68 8.08 11.30
CA ILE A 133 3.74 7.09 11.04
C ILE A 133 3.89 6.95 9.53
N ILE A 134 5.12 6.97 9.01
CA ILE A 134 5.37 6.79 7.59
C ILE A 134 6.43 5.70 7.39
N LEU A 135 6.14 4.73 6.53
CA LEU A 135 7.09 3.72 6.04
C LEU A 135 7.44 4.04 4.58
N PRO A 136 8.53 4.78 4.31
CA PRO A 136 8.98 5.04 2.94
C PRO A 136 9.39 3.74 2.25
N ALA A 137 8.99 3.60 0.99
CA ALA A 137 9.46 2.51 0.15
C ALA A 137 10.98 2.58 -0.06
N ASP A 138 11.53 3.80 -0.14
CA ASP A 138 12.93 4.05 -0.44
C ASP A 138 13.64 4.65 0.79
N HIS A 139 13.92 3.84 1.82
CA HIS A 139 14.40 4.34 3.12
C HIS A 139 15.90 4.12 3.39
N ALA A 140 16.63 3.46 2.49
CA ALA A 140 18.05 3.16 2.64
C ALA A 140 18.75 3.02 1.26
N GLU A 141 20.09 3.02 1.23
CA GLU A 141 20.87 2.87 -0.02
C GLU A 141 20.59 1.56 -0.77
N LYS A 142 20.17 0.53 -0.04
CA LYS A 142 19.68 -0.75 -0.56
C LYS A 142 18.39 -1.08 0.14
N VAL A 143 17.33 -1.25 -0.64
CA VAL A 143 16.04 -1.67 -0.10
C VAL A 143 15.61 -2.98 -0.75
N ASP A 144 15.21 -3.93 0.10
CA ASP A 144 14.52 -5.13 -0.33
C ASP A 144 13.11 -4.76 -0.78
N THR A 145 12.81 -4.96 -2.06
CA THR A 145 11.47 -4.80 -2.60
C THR A 145 10.93 -6.14 -3.08
N THR A 146 9.64 -6.35 -2.85
CA THR A 146 8.90 -7.49 -3.37
C THR A 146 8.37 -7.15 -4.75
N MET A 147 8.75 -7.90 -5.79
CA MET A 147 8.29 -7.69 -7.15
C MET A 147 6.90 -8.29 -7.40
N PRO A 148 6.06 -7.70 -8.27
CA PRO A 148 4.81 -8.33 -8.68
C PRO A 148 5.07 -9.56 -9.55
N CYS A 149 4.01 -10.33 -9.81
CA CYS A 149 4.07 -11.47 -10.72
C CYS A 149 4.60 -11.09 -12.11
N TYR A 150 5.56 -11.83 -12.65
CA TYR A 150 6.09 -11.65 -13.99
C TYR A 150 6.34 -13.00 -14.70
N ILE A 151 6.55 -12.95 -16.02
CA ILE A 151 6.83 -14.12 -16.85
C ILE A 151 8.28 -14.06 -17.32
N ASP A 152 9.09 -15.03 -16.92
CA ASP A 152 10.42 -15.26 -17.43
C ASP A 152 10.35 -15.86 -18.84
N LYS A 153 10.59 -15.01 -19.85
CA LYS A 153 10.53 -15.40 -21.26
C LYS A 153 11.62 -16.42 -21.64
N SER A 154 12.71 -16.51 -20.87
CA SER A 154 13.78 -17.49 -21.16
C SER A 154 13.39 -18.91 -20.77
N VAL A 155 12.43 -19.06 -19.85
CA VAL A 155 11.96 -20.34 -19.31
C VAL A 155 10.59 -20.74 -19.87
N CYS A 156 9.78 -19.76 -20.30
CA CYS A 156 8.43 -19.99 -20.80
C CYS A 156 8.40 -20.87 -22.06
N THR A 157 7.65 -21.97 -22.01
CA THR A 157 7.42 -22.88 -23.15
C THR A 157 6.24 -22.49 -24.03
N TYR A 158 5.53 -21.41 -23.69
CA TYR A 158 4.34 -20.93 -24.39
C TYR A 158 3.20 -21.96 -24.48
N CYS A 159 3.06 -22.83 -23.47
CA CYS A 159 1.99 -23.85 -23.42
C CYS A 159 0.59 -23.30 -23.10
N LEU A 160 0.47 -21.99 -22.82
CA LEU A 160 -0.78 -21.25 -22.59
C LEU A 160 -1.69 -21.69 -21.42
N ARG A 161 -1.28 -22.67 -20.61
CA ARG A 161 -2.04 -23.07 -19.40
C ARG A 161 -2.39 -21.91 -18.47
N CYS A 162 -1.47 -20.96 -18.31
CA CYS A 162 -1.68 -19.78 -17.48
C CYS A 162 -2.72 -18.79 -18.06
N VAL A 163 -2.93 -18.79 -19.38
CA VAL A 163 -3.98 -18.00 -20.05
C VAL A 163 -5.35 -18.59 -19.70
N GLU A 164 -5.49 -19.92 -19.81
CA GLU A 164 -6.74 -20.63 -19.50
C GLU A 164 -7.09 -20.60 -18.01
N ALA A 165 -6.08 -20.75 -17.15
CA ALA A 165 -6.29 -20.82 -15.70
C ALA A 165 -6.57 -19.47 -15.04
N CYS A 166 -6.28 -18.34 -15.68
CA CYS A 166 -6.41 -17.03 -15.05
C CYS A 166 -7.89 -16.60 -14.93
N PRO A 167 -8.48 -16.57 -13.71
CA PRO A 167 -9.92 -16.27 -13.56
C PRO A 167 -10.26 -14.80 -13.89
N TYR A 168 -9.24 -13.93 -13.97
CA TYR A 168 -9.39 -12.51 -14.25
C TYR A 168 -9.05 -12.13 -15.69
N ALA A 169 -8.75 -13.12 -16.55
CA ALA A 169 -8.28 -12.91 -17.92
C ALA A 169 -7.13 -11.88 -17.98
N ALA A 170 -6.23 -11.95 -16.98
CA ALA A 170 -5.09 -11.06 -16.84
C ALA A 170 -3.86 -11.56 -17.59
N ILE A 171 -3.86 -12.79 -18.08
CA ILE A 171 -2.77 -13.34 -18.90
C ILE A 171 -3.30 -13.57 -20.29
N TYR A 172 -2.60 -13.07 -21.30
CA TYR A 172 -3.05 -13.11 -22.69
C TYR A 172 -1.89 -13.28 -23.66
N VAL A 173 -2.20 -13.80 -24.84
CA VAL A 173 -1.28 -13.82 -26.00
C VAL A 173 -1.43 -12.49 -26.72
N SER A 174 -0.33 -11.78 -26.89
CA SER A 174 -0.29 -10.48 -27.58
C SER A 174 -0.06 -10.70 -29.09
N SER A 175 0.78 -9.88 -29.71
CA SER A 175 0.97 -9.81 -31.16
C SER A 175 1.51 -11.09 -31.83
N SER A 176 1.98 -12.07 -31.06
CA SER A 176 2.48 -13.35 -31.60
C SER A 176 2.24 -14.51 -30.62
N PRO A 177 2.21 -15.77 -31.12
CA PRO A 177 2.07 -16.95 -30.26
C PRO A 177 3.18 -17.09 -29.19
N LYS A 178 4.33 -16.44 -29.36
CA LYS A 178 5.45 -16.42 -28.39
C LYS A 178 5.52 -15.13 -27.57
N ASP A 179 4.42 -14.40 -27.45
CA ASP A 179 4.36 -13.17 -26.65
C ASP A 179 3.19 -13.22 -25.66
N VAL A 180 3.39 -14.01 -24.61
CA VAL A 180 2.46 -14.09 -23.46
C VAL A 180 2.79 -12.97 -22.48
N ARG A 181 1.78 -12.20 -22.08
CA ARG A 181 1.93 -11.02 -21.21
C ARG A 181 0.92 -11.05 -20.07
N ILE A 182 1.25 -10.33 -18.99
CA ILE A 182 0.33 -10.05 -17.88
C ILE A 182 -0.22 -8.63 -18.06
N ASP A 183 -1.54 -8.50 -18.13
CA ASP A 183 -2.26 -7.24 -17.98
C ASP A 183 -2.35 -6.90 -16.49
N TYR A 184 -1.44 -6.02 -16.05
CA TYR A 184 -1.44 -5.53 -14.68
C TYR A 184 -2.67 -4.69 -14.31
N ASN A 185 -3.52 -4.27 -15.26
CA ASN A 185 -4.81 -3.64 -14.94
C ASN A 185 -5.88 -4.66 -14.52
N ARG A 186 -5.67 -5.95 -14.84
CA ARG A 186 -6.60 -7.04 -14.51
C ARG A 186 -6.05 -8.00 -13.45
N CYS A 187 -4.73 -8.10 -13.34
CA CYS A 187 -4.06 -9.01 -12.40
C CYS A 187 -4.52 -8.77 -10.96
N ARG A 188 -4.81 -9.85 -10.23
CA ARG A 188 -5.22 -9.82 -8.81
C ARG A 188 -4.19 -10.41 -7.86
N GLY A 189 -2.99 -10.75 -8.35
CA GLY A 189 -1.93 -11.33 -7.50
C GLY A 189 -2.34 -12.62 -6.79
N CYS A 190 -3.22 -13.43 -7.40
CA CYS A 190 -3.80 -14.64 -6.81
C CYS A 190 -2.95 -15.92 -7.00
N GLU A 191 -1.87 -15.84 -7.80
CA GLU A 191 -0.91 -16.93 -8.02
C GLU A 191 -1.44 -18.22 -8.67
N GLU A 192 -2.71 -18.25 -9.11
CA GLU A 192 -3.27 -19.37 -9.90
C GLU A 192 -2.42 -19.72 -11.12
N CYS A 193 -1.86 -18.70 -11.77
CA CYS A 193 -0.97 -18.87 -12.91
C CYS A 193 0.37 -19.52 -12.56
N VAL A 194 0.87 -19.34 -11.32
CA VAL A 194 2.08 -19.98 -10.81
C VAL A 194 1.82 -21.47 -10.64
N ALA A 195 0.70 -21.82 -9.99
CA ALA A 195 0.34 -23.22 -9.71
C ALA A 195 0.21 -24.09 -10.97
N VAL A 196 -0.20 -23.50 -12.10
CA VAL A 196 -0.40 -24.24 -13.37
C VAL A 196 0.77 -24.18 -14.34
N CYS A 197 1.90 -23.52 -13.99
CA CYS A 197 3.03 -23.31 -14.89
C CYS A 197 4.10 -24.42 -14.72
N PRO A 198 4.14 -25.46 -15.58
CA PRO A 198 5.08 -26.57 -15.39
C PRO A 198 6.56 -26.19 -15.46
N PRO A 199 7.00 -25.23 -16.31
CA PRO A 199 8.41 -24.83 -16.33
C PRO A 199 8.73 -23.78 -15.25
N GLU A 200 7.79 -23.42 -14.37
CA GLU A 200 7.98 -22.39 -13.33
C GLU A 200 8.40 -21.02 -13.89
N ALA A 201 7.96 -20.71 -15.12
CA ALA A 201 8.27 -19.46 -15.80
C ALA A 201 7.53 -18.25 -15.21
N ILE A 202 6.51 -18.45 -14.37
CA ILE A 202 5.78 -17.36 -13.72
C ILE A 202 6.21 -17.31 -12.26
N ARG A 203 6.82 -16.19 -11.86
CA ARG A 203 7.29 -15.97 -10.49
C ARG A 203 6.60 -14.73 -9.92
N CYS A 204 6.19 -14.81 -8.67
CA CYS A 204 5.57 -13.72 -7.92
C CYS A 204 6.35 -13.48 -6.63
N TRP A 205 6.33 -12.24 -6.15
CA TRP A 205 6.86 -11.86 -4.84
C TRP A 205 8.36 -12.09 -4.64
N GLU A 206 9.13 -12.18 -5.73
CA GLU A 206 10.58 -12.29 -5.61
C GLU A 206 11.16 -11.01 -5.03
N LYS A 207 12.14 -11.19 -4.15
CA LYS A 207 12.88 -10.07 -3.57
C LYS A 207 13.88 -9.57 -4.59
N ALA A 208 13.85 -8.27 -4.84
CA ALA A 208 14.86 -7.55 -5.59
C ALA A 208 15.47 -6.47 -4.69
N VAL A 209 16.75 -6.19 -4.89
CA VAL A 209 17.40 -5.05 -4.24
C VAL A 209 17.37 -3.89 -5.22
N VAL A 210 16.80 -2.77 -4.77
CA VAL A 210 16.83 -1.51 -5.52
C VAL A 210 17.69 -0.49 -4.80
N THR A 211 18.29 0.40 -5.58
CA THR A 211 19.06 1.54 -5.10
C THR A 211 18.25 2.80 -5.37
N PRO A 212 17.73 3.45 -4.32
CA PRO A 212 17.01 4.71 -4.47
C PRO A 212 17.85 5.81 -5.09
N SER A 213 17.18 6.81 -5.69
CA SER A 213 17.87 8.00 -6.14
C SER A 213 18.27 8.89 -4.95
N ILE A 214 19.28 9.74 -5.15
CA ILE A 214 19.73 10.69 -4.12
C ILE A 214 18.58 11.59 -3.65
N ILE A 215 17.70 12.00 -4.58
CA ILE A 215 16.55 12.87 -4.30
C ILE A 215 15.58 12.19 -3.35
N ASP A 216 15.38 10.87 -3.50
CA ASP A 216 14.49 10.09 -2.63
C ASP A 216 15.04 10.06 -1.20
N LEU A 217 16.35 9.80 -1.06
CA LEU A 217 17.04 9.79 0.23
C LEU A 217 17.00 11.17 0.91
N GLU A 218 17.27 12.25 0.17
CA GLU A 218 17.18 13.61 0.71
C GLU A 218 15.78 13.97 1.20
N ASN A 219 14.74 13.55 0.47
CA ASN A 219 13.36 13.78 0.90
C ASN A 219 13.00 12.97 2.14
N VAL A 220 13.51 11.74 2.25
CA VAL A 220 13.34 10.88 3.42
C VAL A 220 14.05 11.45 4.66
N GLU A 221 15.19 12.10 4.49
CA GLU A 221 15.86 12.84 5.56
C GLU A 221 15.09 14.10 5.97
N LYS A 222 14.62 14.91 5.00
CA LYS A 222 13.74 16.05 5.31
C LYS A 222 12.48 15.61 6.04
N LEU A 223 11.88 14.48 5.64
CA LEU A 223 10.68 13.92 6.27
C LEU A 223 10.89 13.63 7.77
N ARG A 224 12.08 13.18 8.18
CA ARG A 224 12.43 12.91 9.60
C ARG A 224 12.43 14.17 10.46
N THR A 225 12.67 15.33 9.85
CA THR A 225 12.73 16.61 10.57
C THR A 225 11.35 17.22 10.83
N ILE A 226 10.29 16.71 10.19
CA ILE A 226 8.95 17.25 10.33
C ILE A 226 8.33 16.82 11.66
N GLN A 227 8.03 17.79 12.53
CA GLN A 227 7.39 17.55 13.82
C GLN A 227 6.05 16.80 13.66
N GLY A 228 5.86 15.73 14.43
CA GLY A 228 4.66 14.91 14.41
C GLY A 228 4.72 13.74 13.42
N ILE A 229 5.77 13.65 12.59
CA ILE A 229 6.03 12.49 11.73
C ILE A 229 7.03 11.54 12.42
N HIS A 230 6.70 10.25 12.41
CA HIS A 230 7.54 9.15 12.85
C HIS A 230 7.87 8.29 11.63
N VAL A 231 9.10 8.40 11.13
CA VAL A 231 9.54 7.55 10.03
C VAL A 231 10.01 6.20 10.56
N VAL A 232 9.57 5.12 9.94
CA VAL A 232 9.93 3.73 10.25
C VAL A 232 10.47 3.03 9.00
N THR A 233 11.16 1.92 9.18
CA THR A 233 11.89 1.19 8.13
C THR A 233 11.36 -0.23 7.87
N SER A 234 10.50 -0.74 8.74
CA SER A 234 9.92 -2.07 8.61
C SER A 234 8.47 -2.14 9.11
N SER A 235 7.76 -3.21 8.77
CA SER A 235 6.42 -3.49 9.31
C SER A 235 6.46 -3.72 10.83
N ASP A 236 7.54 -4.27 11.36
CA ASP A 236 7.66 -4.54 12.80
C ASP A 236 7.85 -3.23 13.58
N GLU A 237 8.74 -2.35 13.10
CA GLU A 237 8.91 -1.01 13.67
C GLU A 237 7.63 -0.18 13.58
N LEU A 238 6.87 -0.32 12.49
CA LEU A 238 5.54 0.28 12.35
C LEU A 238 4.60 -0.16 13.48
N ILE A 239 4.52 -1.47 13.74
CA ILE A 239 3.64 -2.00 14.80
C ILE A 239 4.10 -1.54 16.19
N GLU A 240 5.41 -1.57 16.47
CA GLU A 240 5.95 -1.08 17.76
C GLU A 240 5.67 0.40 17.96
N ARG A 241 5.84 1.22 16.92
CA ARG A 241 5.50 2.65 16.98
C ARG A 241 4.00 2.87 17.16
N LEU A 242 3.15 2.07 16.51
CA LEU A 242 1.69 2.11 16.72
C LEU A 242 1.33 1.79 18.18
N LYS A 243 1.88 0.73 18.76
CA LYS A 243 1.64 0.37 20.17
C LYS A 243 2.02 1.50 21.10
N SER A 244 3.22 2.07 20.91
CA SER A 244 3.72 3.21 21.69
C SER A 244 2.78 4.41 21.63
N LEU A 245 2.34 4.83 20.43
CA LEU A 245 1.46 6.00 20.27
C LEU A 245 0.04 5.78 20.78
N LEU A 246 -0.43 4.53 20.78
CA LEU A 246 -1.77 4.18 21.24
C LEU A 246 -1.83 3.83 22.73
N ASN A 247 -0.68 3.78 23.43
CA ASN A 247 -0.51 3.34 24.82
C ASN A 247 -1.02 1.90 25.05
N LEU A 248 -0.45 0.94 24.30
CA LEU A 248 -0.86 -0.47 24.28
C LEU A 248 0.23 -1.42 24.74
#